data_AF-X1TDI7-F1
#
_entry.id   AF-X1TDI7-F1
#
_cell.length_a   1.000
_cell.length_b   1.000
_cell.length_c   1.000
_cell.angle_alpha   90.00
_cell.angle_beta   90.00
_cell.angle_gamma   90.00
#
_symmetry.space_group_name_H-M   'P 1'
#
loop_
_entity.id
_entity.type
_entity.pdbx_description
1 polymer ?
#
loop_
_entity_poly.entity_id
_entity_poly.type
_entity_poly.pdbx_seq_one_letter_code
_entity_poly.pdbx_strand_id
1 'polypeptide(L)' 'MRTFFKVILAMLFIVLIMTISFRDKKTKWKGAIEEEYGVTVVKNPKKPIYRNNVFSLKEDLALGEKERNEEHMFYL' A
#
# COMPACT_ATOMS: atom_id res chain seq x y z
N MET A 1 -14.73 14.66 46.39
CA MET A 1 -13.46 14.04 45.94
C MET A 1 -13.67 12.75 45.13
N ARG A 2 -14.43 11.75 45.62
CA ARG A 2 -14.64 10.46 44.91
C ARG A 2 -15.37 10.58 43.57
N THR A 3 -16.37 11.45 43.44
CA THR A 3 -17.11 11.71 42.20
C THR A 3 -16.27 12.51 41.20
N PHE A 4 -15.56 13.53 41.68
CA PHE A 4 -14.64 14.34 40.89
C PHE A 4 -13.53 13.51 40.26
N PHE A 5 -12.93 12.58 41.02
CA PHE A 5 -11.91 11.66 40.51
C PHE A 5 -12.46 10.75 39.40
N LYS A 6 -13.69 10.27 39.53
CA LYS A 6 -14.36 9.46 38.49
C LYS A 6 -14.62 10.26 37.22
N VAL A 7 -15.00 11.54 37.33
CA VAL A 7 -15.21 12.43 36.18
C VAL A 7 -13.90 12.69 35.44
N ILE A 8 -12.82 12.95 36.17
CA ILE A 8 -11.49 13.12 35.59
C ILE A 8 -11.05 11.84 34.86
N LEU A 9 -11.22 10.68 35.50
CA LEU A 9 -10.87 9.39 34.89
C LEU A 9 -11.68 9.13 33.61
N ALA A 10 -12.98 9.46 33.61
CA ALA A 10 -13.83 9.34 32.43
C ALA A 10 -13.39 10.28 31.29
N MET A 11 -13.03 11.54 31.60
CA MET A 11 -12.47 12.46 30.60
C MET A 11 -11.15 11.94 30.00
N LEU A 12 -10.23 11.46 30.84
CA LEU A 12 -8.96 10.90 30.38
C LEU A 12 -9.18 9.68 29.47
N PHE A 13 -10.16 8.84 29.79
CA PHE A 13 -10.52 7.68 28.97
C PHE A 13 -11.08 8.09 27.60
N ILE A 14 -11.91 9.14 27.55
CA ILE A 14 -12.45 9.68 26.29
C ILE A 14 -11.31 10.23 25.42
N VAL A 15 -10.38 10.99 26.00
CA VAL A 15 -9.21 11.52 25.29
C VAL A 15 -8.35 10.37 24.73
N LEU A 16 -8.12 9.32 25.51
CA LEU A 16 -7.38 8.13 25.07
C LEU A 16 -8.03 7.47 23.84
N ILE A 17 -9.36 7.28 23.85
CA ILE A 17 -10.09 6.68 22.72
C ILE A 17 -9.99 7.55 21.45
N MET A 18 -10.04 8.88 21.60
CA MET A 18 -9.90 9.80 20.46
C MET A 18 -8.53 9.70 19.80
N THR A 19 -7.44 9.48 20.57
CA THR A 19 -6.08 9.35 20.00
C THR A 19 -5.86 8.08 19.18
N ILE A 20 -6.58 6.99 19.47
CA ILE A 20 -6.44 5.72 18.73
C ILE A 20 -7.16 5.78 17.38
N SER A 21 -8.26 6.55 17.31
CA SER A 21 -9.14 6.63 16.13
C SER A 21 -8.58 7.51 15.00
N PHE A 22 -7.62 8.39 15.30
CA PHE A 22 -7.00 9.32 14.33
C PHE A 22 -5.72 8.80 13.65
N ARG A 23 -5.41 7.50 13.76
CA ARG A 23 -4.32 6.91 12.97
C ARG A 23 -4.75 6.78 11.52
N ASP A 24 -4.36 7.77 10.73
CA ASP A 24 -4.43 7.80 9.26
C ASP A 24 -4.04 6.42 8.70
N LYS A 25 -4.98 5.67 8.12
CA LYS A 25 -4.75 4.37 7.48
C LYS A 25 -4.05 4.53 6.12
N LYS A 26 -3.11 5.48 6.00
CA LYS A 26 -2.23 5.54 4.85
C LYS A 26 -1.34 4.30 4.92
N THR A 27 -1.65 3.31 4.11
CA THR A 27 -0.81 2.12 3.94
C THR A 27 0.56 2.59 3.47
N LYS A 28 1.48 2.77 4.43
CA LYS A 28 2.86 3.14 4.14
C LYS A 28 3.51 2.02 3.34
N TRP A 29 4.33 2.39 2.36
CA TRP A 29 5.21 1.45 1.67
C TRP A 29 6.04 0.68 2.70
N LYS A 30 6.10 -0.64 2.55
CA LYS A 30 6.84 -1.55 3.46
C LYS A 30 8.08 -2.16 2.81
N GLY A 31 8.43 -1.69 1.62
CA GLY A 31 9.65 -2.04 0.91
C GLY A 31 10.72 -0.97 1.11
N ALA A 32 11.79 -1.04 0.32
CA ALA A 32 12.85 -0.03 0.34
C ALA A 32 12.71 0.92 -0.86
N ILE A 33 13.19 2.15 -0.70
CA ILE A 33 13.36 3.13 -1.77
C ILE A 33 14.77 3.67 -1.61
N GLU A 34 15.60 3.47 -2.63
CA GLU A 34 17.03 3.79 -2.61
C GLU A 34 17.37 4.55 -3.89
N GLU A 35 18.42 5.36 -3.85
CA GLU A 35 18.97 6.01 -5.04
C GLU A 35 20.28 5.31 -5.41
N GLU A 36 20.31 4.68 -6.57
CA GLU A 36 21.46 3.95 -7.08
C GLU A 36 21.83 4.54 -8.44
N TYR A 37 23.03 5.12 -8.57
CA TYR A 37 23.54 5.71 -9.82
C TYR A 37 22.63 6.77 -10.46
N GLY A 38 21.96 7.59 -9.66
CA GLY A 38 21.01 8.61 -10.13
C GLY A 38 19.64 8.06 -10.55
N VAL A 39 19.37 6.78 -10.29
CA VAL A 39 18.08 6.13 -10.50
C VAL A 39 17.44 5.82 -9.17
N THR A 40 16.15 6.15 -9.02
CA THR A 40 15.36 5.73 -7.85
C THR A 40 14.93 4.27 -8.01
N VAL A 41 15.50 3.41 -7.16
CA VAL A 41 15.17 1.99 -7.07
C VAL A 41 14.09 1.78 -6.02
N VAL A 42 12.91 1.33 -6.45
CA VAL A 42 11.78 1.01 -5.56
C VAL A 42 11.67 -0.51 -5.40
N LYS A 43 12.03 -1.01 -4.22
CA LYS A 43 12.06 -2.45 -3.90
C LYS A 43 10.74 -2.86 -3.25
N ASN A 44 10.03 -3.83 -3.83
CA ASN A 44 8.76 -4.34 -3.31
C ASN A 44 8.88 -4.88 -1.86
N PRO A 45 7.85 -4.71 -1.00
CA PRO A 45 7.85 -5.34 0.32
C PRO A 45 7.91 -6.87 0.21
N LYS A 46 8.51 -7.53 1.21
CA LYS A 46 8.56 -9.00 1.30
C LYS A 46 7.19 -9.68 1.31
N LYS A 47 6.14 -8.99 1.78
CA LYS A 47 4.76 -9.47 1.79
C LYS A 47 3.86 -8.46 1.06
N PRO A 48 2.99 -8.91 0.14
CA PRO A 48 2.03 -8.03 -0.53
C PRO A 48 1.22 -7.21 0.47
N ILE A 49 1.07 -5.91 0.19
CA ILE A 49 0.27 -5.00 1.02
C ILE A 49 -1.22 -5.37 0.91
N TYR A 50 -1.63 -5.87 -0.25
CA TYR A 50 -2.96 -6.37 -0.53
C TYR A 50 -2.92 -7.89 -0.72
N ARG A 51 -3.87 -8.61 -0.11
CA ARG A 51 -3.93 -10.07 -0.15
C ARG A 51 -4.80 -10.62 -1.28
N ASN A 52 -5.72 -9.82 -1.80
CA ASN A 52 -6.68 -10.22 -2.82
C ASN A 52 -6.33 -9.58 -4.16
N ASN A 53 -6.88 -10.09 -5.26
CA ASN A 53 -6.85 -9.43 -6.56
C ASN A 53 -7.53 -8.07 -6.44
N VAL A 54 -6.72 -7.02 -6.26
CA VAL A 54 -7.19 -5.64 -6.06
C VAL A 54 -7.45 -4.92 -7.36
N PHE A 55 -7.05 -5.48 -8.49
CA PHE A 55 -7.38 -4.98 -9.80
C PHE A 55 -7.55 -6.13 -10.80
N SER A 56 -8.39 -5.90 -11.80
CA SER A 56 -8.55 -6.77 -12.96
C SER A 56 -7.95 -6.04 -14.15
N LEU A 57 -6.98 -6.66 -14.82
CA LEU A 57 -6.47 -6.15 -16.08
C LEU A 57 -7.32 -6.71 -17.20
N LYS A 58 -7.82 -5.84 -18.07
CA LYS A 58 -8.47 -6.20 -19.31
C LYS A 58 -7.59 -5.71 -20.44
N GLU A 59 -7.33 -6.58 -21.40
CA GLU A 59 -6.68 -6.17 -22.64
C GLU A 59 -7.54 -5.12 -23.33
N ASP A 60 -6.95 -3.96 -23.60
CA ASP A 60 -7.60 -2.85 -24.31
C ASP A 60 -7.27 -2.90 -25.81
N LEU A 61 -6.01 -3.20 -26.15
CA LEU A 61 -5.54 -3.31 -27.52
C LEU A 61 -4.36 -4.27 -27.61
N ALA A 62 -4.41 -5.20 -28.56
CA ALA A 62 -3.28 -6.00 -29.00
C ALA A 62 -2.85 -5.54 -30.40
N LEU A 63 -1.56 -5.32 -30.59
CA LEU A 63 -0.97 -4.98 -31.88
C LEU A 63 -0.18 -6.19 -32.40
N GLY A 64 -0.31 -6.47 -33.70
CA GLY A 64 0.29 -7.65 -34.33
C GLY A 64 -0.69 -8.80 -34.51
N GLU A 65 -0.19 -9.91 -35.04
CA GLU A 65 -1.00 -11.11 -35.22
C GLU A 65 -1.26 -11.81 -33.87
N LYS A 66 -2.43 -12.44 -33.77
CA LYS A 66 -2.88 -13.10 -32.54
C LYS A 66 -2.00 -14.29 -32.15
N GLU A 67 -1.40 -14.94 -33.13
CA GLU A 67 -0.49 -16.06 -32.95
C GLU A 67 0.96 -15.57 -33.01
N ARG A 68 1.78 -16.13 -32.12
CA ARG A 68 3.21 -15.84 -32.12
C ARG A 68 3.83 -16.47 -33.36
N ASN A 69 4.16 -15.65 -34.36
CA ASN A 69 5.02 -16.04 -35.47
C ASN A 69 6.47 -15.73 -35.10
N GLU A 70 7.36 -16.73 -35.20
CA GLU A 70 8.79 -16.61 -34.96
C GLU A 70 9.46 -15.58 -35.91
N GLU A 71 8.93 -15.41 -37.12
CA GLU A 71 9.40 -14.43 -38.10
C GLU A 71 9.24 -12.97 -37.65
N HIS A 72 8.32 -12.71 -36.73
CA HIS A 72 8.04 -11.36 -36.19
C HIS A 72 8.70 -11.11 -34.84
N MET A 73 9.56 -12.02 -34.37
CA MET A 73 10.31 -11.85 -33.13
C MET A 73 11.59 -11.07 -33.40
N PHE A 74 11.81 -10.00 -32.65
CA PHE A 74 13.12 -9.35 -32.62
C PHE A 74 14.12 -10.29 -31.94
N TYR A 75 15.05 -10.84 -32.70
CA TYR A 75 16.21 -11.54 -32.16
C TYR A 75 17.22 -10.49 -31.67
N LEU A 76 17.74 -10.70 -30.45
CA LEU A 76 18.80 -9.90 -29.83
C LEU A 76 20.18 -10.42 -30.26
#